data_AF-A0AAU9IJ20-F1
#
_entry.id   AF-A0AAU9IJ20-F1
#
_cell.length_a   1.000
_cell.length_b   1.000
_cell.length_c   1.000
_cell.angle_alpha   90.00
_cell.angle_beta   90.00
_cell.angle_gamma   90.00
#
_symmetry.space_group_name_H-M   'P 1'
#
loop_
_entity.id
_entity.type
_entity.pdbx_description
1 polymer ?
#
loop_
_entity_poly.entity_id
_entity_poly.type
_entity_poly.pdbx_seq_one_letter_code
_entity_poly.pdbx_strand_id
1 'polypeptide(L)'
;MAAQTLDERINSLSSLVDELSQDQEKYEPLVTLVDSVPNLLKLDQILSSFKKKSRDLKEQLKANKALIKATKDNLNTYEDRAKRELEMATIKRDKENRILGTRLGNVENSFKQLSIDNQVVLKTLEIQIKEEVCGVVQHVEDELTEQQKDFKAKLATNQEEIKKYKARLLETSKKAAEELKQYEEVHGARIQKMQKEGKGNDPNQAKGRENMKNWLVQEVTTRLENAVQQCHIKYEQRFKSLNLKYNEELLSLRAEVEQVRDSILNKGVKPAERPETQLEFNNENARRLINHVAAFSASSLDNLLEIAMTIAENIEEIGNSQSEAEEILAFKENIKGLKESLANLETRIDADLYNIQESLRKAGISAKEFAKPNEKVREEIAKTQRLMKEGDLNKANIKNKVGKVGEEISEIEKRMFTLARQKGLSIREEESPPAAVQPQNKQNKNEEEEDSVDMGSSDEESSVKISSSEDISSEEDLD
;
A
#
# COMPACT_ATOMS: atom_id res chain seq x y z
N MET A 1 -73.87 150.56 -51.71
CA MET A 1 -72.47 150.28 -52.07
C MET A 1 -71.72 149.38 -51.08
N ALA A 2 -72.09 149.27 -49.79
CA ALA A 2 -71.36 148.41 -48.83
C ALA A 2 -71.63 146.88 -48.94
N ALA A 3 -72.72 146.46 -49.60
CA ALA A 3 -73.05 145.03 -49.76
C ALA A 3 -72.23 144.35 -50.88
N GLN A 4 -71.88 145.10 -51.95
CA GLN A 4 -71.15 144.56 -53.10
C GLN A 4 -69.70 144.17 -52.76
N THR A 5 -69.07 144.84 -51.79
CA THR A 5 -67.68 144.55 -51.37
C THR A 5 -67.54 143.34 -50.46
N LEU A 6 -68.62 142.87 -49.82
CA LEU A 6 -68.60 141.69 -48.96
C LEU A 6 -68.69 140.40 -49.79
N ASP A 7 -69.54 140.40 -50.82
CA ASP A 7 -69.72 139.26 -51.73
C ASP A 7 -68.45 138.95 -52.52
N GLU A 8 -67.73 139.97 -53.00
CA GLU A 8 -66.44 139.81 -53.67
C GLU A 8 -65.39 139.12 -52.78
N ARG A 9 -65.40 139.44 -51.48
CA ARG A 9 -64.45 138.91 -50.50
C ARG A 9 -64.77 137.48 -50.11
N ILE A 10 -66.06 137.13 -50.01
CA ILE A 10 -66.52 135.75 -49.79
C ILE A 10 -66.17 134.88 -51.00
N ASN A 11 -66.42 135.36 -52.22
CA ASN A 11 -66.09 134.61 -53.44
C ASN A 11 -64.58 134.38 -53.58
N SER A 12 -63.75 135.37 -53.23
CA SER A 12 -62.30 135.21 -53.23
C SER A 12 -61.84 134.17 -52.20
N LEU A 13 -62.42 134.15 -51.00
CA LEU A 13 -62.13 133.15 -49.98
C LEU A 13 -62.58 131.75 -50.39
N SER A 14 -63.77 131.60 -50.96
CA SER A 14 -64.24 130.32 -51.50
C SER A 14 -63.33 129.82 -52.61
N SER A 15 -62.92 130.69 -53.54
CA SER A 15 -61.95 130.31 -54.58
C SER A 15 -60.61 129.86 -54.00
N LEU A 16 -60.16 130.48 -52.91
CA LEU A 16 -58.90 130.13 -52.25
C LEU A 16 -59.01 128.81 -51.46
N VAL A 17 -60.18 128.52 -50.89
CA VAL A 17 -60.49 127.24 -50.24
C VAL A 17 -60.61 126.12 -51.27
N ASP A 18 -61.21 126.39 -52.43
CA ASP A 18 -61.30 125.45 -53.54
C ASP A 18 -59.91 125.16 -54.12
N GLU A 19 -59.07 126.19 -54.31
CA GLU A 19 -57.66 126.03 -54.70
C GLU A 19 -56.87 125.22 -53.67
N LEU A 20 -57.02 125.50 -52.38
CA LEU A 20 -56.35 124.74 -51.31
C LEU A 20 -56.84 123.29 -51.23
N SER A 21 -58.12 123.04 -51.49
CA SER A 21 -58.68 121.68 -51.51
C SER A 21 -58.18 120.90 -52.72
N GLN A 22 -58.10 121.54 -53.89
CA GLN A 22 -57.48 120.96 -55.09
C GLN A 22 -55.98 120.72 -54.89
N ASP A 23 -55.28 121.60 -54.20
CA ASP A 23 -53.88 121.40 -53.86
C ASP A 23 -53.70 120.26 -52.86
N GLN A 24 -54.59 120.11 -51.88
CA GLN A 24 -54.58 118.96 -50.97
C GLN A 24 -54.78 117.63 -51.72
N GLU A 25 -55.70 117.58 -52.70
CA GLU A 25 -55.88 116.39 -53.56
C GLU A 25 -54.62 116.04 -54.36
N LYS A 26 -53.82 117.04 -54.78
CA LYS A 26 -52.52 116.81 -55.44
C LYS A 26 -51.49 116.14 -54.52
N TYR A 27 -51.63 116.26 -53.20
CA TYR A 27 -50.72 115.67 -52.22
C TYR A 27 -51.18 114.31 -51.65
N GLU A 28 -52.40 113.85 -51.94
CA GLU A 28 -52.91 112.55 -51.51
C GLU A 28 -52.01 111.35 -51.90
N PRO A 29 -51.38 111.33 -53.10
CA PRO A 29 -50.40 110.28 -53.45
C PRO A 29 -49.16 110.26 -52.56
N LEU A 30 -48.77 111.40 -51.98
CA LEU A 30 -47.65 111.48 -51.04
C LEU A 30 -48.04 110.96 -49.66
N VAL A 31 -49.27 111.21 -49.20
CA VAL A 31 -49.79 110.69 -47.93
C VAL A 31 -49.86 109.16 -47.97
N THR A 32 -50.43 108.61 -49.03
CA THR A 32 -50.50 107.15 -49.24
C THR A 32 -49.11 106.50 -49.36
N LEU A 33 -48.13 107.22 -49.93
CA LEU A 33 -46.74 106.76 -49.94
C LEU A 33 -46.12 106.77 -48.53
N VAL A 34 -46.35 107.82 -47.74
CA VAL A 34 -45.87 107.92 -46.35
C VAL A 34 -46.47 106.79 -45.49
N ASP A 35 -47.76 106.48 -45.66
CA ASP A 35 -48.43 105.38 -44.95
C ASP A 35 -47.83 103.99 -45.29
N SER A 36 -47.15 103.86 -46.44
CA SER A 36 -46.48 102.62 -46.86
C SER A 36 -45.06 102.45 -46.30
N VAL A 37 -44.42 103.51 -45.80
CA VAL A 37 -43.04 103.50 -45.26
C VAL A 37 -42.84 102.51 -44.11
N PRO A 38 -43.75 102.35 -43.13
CA PRO A 38 -43.60 101.35 -42.07
C PRO A 38 -43.52 99.90 -42.59
N ASN A 39 -44.20 99.60 -43.70
CA ASN A 39 -44.14 98.28 -44.32
C ASN A 39 -42.79 98.03 -45.01
N LEU A 40 -42.21 99.06 -45.64
CA LEU A 40 -40.87 98.99 -46.22
C LEU A 40 -39.80 98.77 -45.15
N LEU A 41 -39.90 99.45 -44.00
CA LEU A 41 -38.98 99.25 -42.87
C LEU A 41 -39.09 97.83 -42.28
N LYS A 42 -40.29 97.27 -42.17
CA LYS A 42 -40.50 95.86 -41.75
C LYS A 42 -39.87 94.89 -42.75
N LEU A 43 -40.02 95.14 -44.04
CA LEU A 43 -39.40 94.30 -45.08
C LEU A 43 -37.87 94.34 -45.00
N ASP A 44 -37.27 95.50 -44.77
CA ASP A 44 -35.82 95.62 -44.63
C ASP A 44 -35.28 94.92 -43.36
N GLN A 45 -36.02 95.00 -42.25
CA GLN A 45 -35.72 94.24 -41.03
C GLN A 45 -35.81 92.72 -41.27
N ILE A 46 -36.87 92.25 -41.95
CA ILE A 46 -37.04 90.85 -42.32
C ILE A 46 -35.87 90.41 -43.22
N LEU A 47 -35.53 91.19 -44.24
CA LEU A 47 -34.47 90.89 -45.19
C LEU A 47 -33.09 90.84 -44.51
N SER A 48 -32.83 91.75 -43.57
CA SER A 48 -31.63 91.73 -42.73
C SER A 48 -31.57 90.47 -41.84
N SER A 49 -32.69 90.06 -41.24
CA SER A 49 -32.77 88.84 -40.43
C SER A 49 -32.53 87.57 -41.27
N PHE A 50 -33.07 87.50 -42.49
CA PHE A 50 -32.86 86.39 -43.42
C PHE A 50 -31.42 86.34 -43.92
N LYS A 51 -30.80 87.49 -44.22
CA LYS A 51 -29.37 87.56 -44.57
C LYS A 51 -28.49 87.02 -43.44
N LYS A 52 -28.79 87.38 -42.18
CA LYS A 52 -28.08 86.84 -41.01
C LYS A 52 -28.26 85.33 -40.89
N LYS A 53 -29.51 84.83 -40.88
CA LYS A 53 -29.80 83.38 -40.84
C LYS A 53 -29.13 82.61 -41.96
N SER A 54 -29.09 83.16 -43.18
CA SER A 54 -28.41 82.54 -44.32
C SER A 54 -26.89 82.44 -44.12
N ARG A 55 -26.27 83.46 -43.53
CA ARG A 55 -24.84 83.43 -43.18
C ARG A 55 -24.56 82.37 -42.10
N ASP A 56 -25.34 82.37 -41.04
CA ASP A 56 -25.20 81.42 -39.93
C ASP A 56 -25.37 79.97 -40.43
N LEU A 57 -26.36 79.71 -41.30
CA LEU A 57 -26.55 78.40 -41.93
C LEU A 57 -25.38 77.99 -42.84
N LYS A 58 -24.77 78.93 -43.57
CA LYS A 58 -23.57 78.65 -44.38
C LYS A 58 -22.38 78.28 -43.51
N GLU A 59 -22.20 78.94 -42.37
CA GLU A 59 -21.14 78.63 -41.40
C GLU A 59 -21.37 77.26 -40.75
N GLN A 60 -22.59 76.95 -40.32
CA GLN A 60 -22.95 75.62 -39.82
C GLN A 60 -22.73 74.52 -40.86
N LEU A 61 -23.11 74.76 -42.12
CA LEU A 61 -22.87 73.81 -43.21
C LEU A 61 -21.36 73.57 -43.41
N LYS A 62 -20.54 74.63 -43.34
CA LYS A 62 -19.08 74.52 -43.45
C LYS A 62 -18.50 73.71 -42.28
N ALA A 63 -18.93 73.98 -41.06
CA ALA A 63 -18.50 73.23 -39.87
C ALA A 63 -18.92 71.74 -39.95
N ASN A 64 -20.17 71.46 -40.33
CA ASN A 64 -20.66 70.09 -40.48
C ASN A 64 -19.91 69.32 -41.58
N LYS A 65 -19.58 69.96 -42.71
CA LYS A 65 -18.75 69.33 -43.75
C LYS A 65 -17.35 68.98 -43.24
N ALA A 66 -16.74 69.85 -42.43
CA ALA A 66 -15.44 69.59 -41.83
C ALA A 66 -15.51 68.43 -40.83
N LEU A 67 -16.55 68.38 -39.99
CA LEU A 67 -16.80 67.28 -39.06
C LEU A 67 -17.00 65.96 -39.79
N ILE A 68 -17.88 65.91 -40.79
CA ILE A 68 -18.13 64.70 -41.60
C ILE A 68 -16.84 64.18 -42.23
N LYS A 69 -16.00 65.08 -42.74
CA LYS A 69 -14.71 64.70 -43.31
C LYS A 69 -13.79 64.09 -42.24
N ALA A 70 -13.63 64.74 -41.08
CA ALA A 70 -12.82 64.23 -39.99
C ALA A 70 -13.31 62.87 -39.47
N THR A 71 -14.63 62.68 -39.33
CA THR A 71 -15.21 61.40 -38.92
C THR A 71 -14.96 60.31 -39.96
N LYS A 72 -15.04 60.63 -41.26
CA LYS A 72 -14.75 59.69 -42.34
C LYS A 72 -13.27 59.28 -42.33
N ASP A 73 -12.36 60.23 -42.17
CA ASP A 73 -10.92 59.96 -42.12
C ASP A 73 -10.56 59.09 -40.89
N ASN A 74 -11.18 59.36 -39.74
CA ASN A 74 -11.04 58.52 -38.55
C ASN A 74 -11.58 57.10 -38.77
N LEU A 75 -12.75 56.96 -39.40
CA LEU A 75 -13.37 55.66 -39.66
C LEU A 75 -12.49 54.79 -40.57
N ASN A 76 -11.90 55.37 -41.62
CA ASN A 76 -10.93 54.68 -42.47
C ASN A 76 -9.69 54.22 -41.66
N THR A 77 -9.19 55.08 -40.77
CA THR A 77 -8.03 54.76 -39.92
C THR A 77 -8.34 53.60 -38.97
N TYR A 78 -9.53 53.58 -38.38
CA TYR A 78 -9.98 52.47 -37.54
C TYR A 78 -10.15 51.18 -38.33
N GLU A 79 -10.71 51.24 -39.54
CA GLU A 79 -10.88 50.07 -40.41
C GLU A 79 -9.51 49.47 -40.79
N ASP A 80 -8.56 50.30 -41.19
CA ASP A 80 -7.19 49.86 -41.52
C ASP A 80 -6.49 49.24 -40.31
N ARG A 81 -6.65 49.84 -39.12
CA ARG A 81 -6.08 49.30 -37.88
C ARG A 81 -6.69 47.95 -37.54
N ALA A 82 -8.02 47.82 -37.61
CA ALA A 82 -8.72 46.58 -37.33
C ALA A 82 -8.31 45.46 -38.29
N LYS A 83 -8.14 45.76 -39.59
CA LYS A 83 -7.63 44.80 -40.59
C LYS A 83 -6.22 44.32 -40.23
N ARG A 84 -5.30 45.22 -39.90
CA ARG A 84 -3.93 44.84 -39.52
C ARG A 84 -3.89 44.01 -38.24
N GLU A 85 -4.66 44.39 -37.22
CA GLU A 85 -4.74 43.62 -35.96
C GLU A 85 -5.30 42.21 -36.21
N LEU A 86 -6.31 42.08 -37.08
CA LEU A 86 -6.89 40.79 -37.46
C LEU A 86 -5.93 39.93 -38.29
N GLU A 87 -5.19 40.51 -39.23
CA GLU A 87 -4.12 39.81 -39.97
C GLU A 87 -3.01 39.31 -39.04
N MET A 88 -2.51 40.15 -38.14
CA MET A 88 -1.50 39.76 -37.16
C MET A 88 -1.98 38.64 -36.23
N ALA A 89 -3.22 38.73 -35.74
CA ALA A 89 -3.82 37.69 -34.90
C ALA A 89 -3.96 36.36 -35.67
N THR A 90 -4.36 36.42 -36.94
CA THR A 90 -4.48 35.23 -37.81
C THR A 90 -3.13 34.58 -38.05
N ILE A 91 -2.11 35.37 -38.39
CA ILE A 91 -0.74 34.89 -38.59
C ILE A 91 -0.20 34.23 -37.31
N LYS A 92 -0.41 34.86 -36.15
CA LYS A 92 -0.01 34.31 -34.85
C LYS A 92 -0.68 32.97 -34.59
N ARG A 93 -2.01 32.90 -34.76
CA ARG A 93 -2.80 31.68 -34.57
C ARG A 93 -2.33 30.56 -35.50
N ASP A 94 -2.07 30.86 -36.77
CA ASP A 94 -1.63 29.86 -37.74
C ASP A 94 -0.21 29.35 -37.43
N LYS A 95 0.67 30.22 -36.94
CA LYS A 95 2.01 29.83 -36.45
C LYS A 95 1.90 28.90 -35.23
N GLU A 96 1.05 29.23 -34.27
CA GLU A 96 0.80 28.41 -33.08
C GLU A 96 0.21 27.05 -33.45
N ASN A 97 -0.75 27.00 -34.38
CA ASN A 97 -1.33 25.76 -34.89
C ASN A 97 -0.28 24.86 -35.57
N ARG A 98 0.65 25.43 -36.35
CA ARG A 98 1.75 24.67 -36.94
C ARG A 98 2.67 24.07 -35.87
N ILE A 99 3.02 24.86 -34.85
CA ILE A 99 3.85 24.39 -33.72
C ILE A 99 3.15 23.25 -32.97
N LEU A 100 1.85 23.40 -32.70
CA LEU A 100 1.04 22.36 -32.06
C LEU A 100 0.98 21.09 -32.93
N GLY A 101 0.82 21.22 -34.24
CA GLY A 101 0.86 20.10 -35.17
C GLY A 101 2.18 19.33 -35.13
N THR A 102 3.33 20.03 -35.11
CA THR A 102 4.64 19.39 -34.97
C THR A 102 4.80 18.70 -33.61
N ARG A 103 4.34 19.33 -32.52
CA ARG A 103 4.38 18.71 -31.18
C ARG A 103 3.52 17.47 -31.10
N LEU A 104 2.32 17.49 -31.68
CA LEU A 104 1.44 16.34 -31.73
C LEU A 104 2.07 15.19 -32.52
N GLY A 105 2.66 15.48 -33.68
CA GLY A 105 3.39 14.48 -34.47
C GLY A 105 4.56 13.85 -33.70
N ASN A 106 5.30 14.63 -32.91
CA ASN A 106 6.36 14.10 -32.06
C ASN A 106 5.81 13.18 -30.97
N VAL A 107 4.70 13.54 -30.33
CA VAL A 107 4.02 12.70 -29.33
C VAL A 107 3.54 11.39 -29.96
N GLU A 108 2.90 11.45 -31.14
CA GLU A 108 2.48 10.26 -31.88
C GLU A 108 3.65 9.34 -32.24
N ASN A 109 4.78 9.91 -32.66
CA ASN A 109 6.00 9.15 -32.92
C ASN A 109 6.57 8.51 -31.66
N SER A 110 6.58 9.21 -30.52
CA SER A 110 6.98 8.64 -29.23
C SER A 110 6.07 7.48 -28.81
N PHE A 111 4.76 7.57 -29.01
CA PHE A 111 3.83 6.47 -28.73
C PHE A 111 4.07 5.25 -29.63
N LYS A 112 4.31 5.47 -30.92
CA LYS A 112 4.67 4.39 -31.86
C LYS A 112 5.98 3.72 -31.46
N GLN A 113 6.99 4.50 -31.09
CA GLN A 113 8.27 3.96 -30.63
C GLN A 113 8.12 3.14 -29.35
N LEU A 114 7.38 3.66 -28.36
CA LEU A 114 7.07 2.92 -27.12
C LEU A 114 6.39 1.57 -27.43
N SER A 115 5.48 1.53 -28.40
CA SER A 115 4.83 0.29 -28.83
C SER A 115 5.81 -0.70 -29.45
N ILE A 116 6.80 -0.24 -30.23
CA ILE A 116 7.84 -1.09 -30.81
C ILE A 116 8.77 -1.61 -29.70
N ASP A 117 9.22 -0.73 -28.81
CA ASP A 117 10.11 -1.08 -27.71
C ASP A 117 9.44 -2.11 -26.78
N ASN A 118 8.15 -1.94 -26.46
CA ASN A 118 7.38 -2.91 -25.69
C ASN A 118 7.32 -4.28 -26.38
N GLN A 119 7.13 -4.33 -27.70
CA GLN A 119 7.15 -5.61 -28.43
C GLN A 119 8.51 -6.29 -28.38
N VAL A 120 9.60 -5.52 -28.44
CA VAL A 120 10.96 -6.05 -28.31
C VAL A 120 11.18 -6.62 -26.91
N VAL A 121 10.83 -5.88 -25.86
CA VAL A 121 10.96 -6.32 -24.46
C VAL A 121 10.14 -7.58 -24.21
N LEU A 122 8.90 -7.65 -24.70
CA LEU A 122 8.06 -8.84 -24.56
C LEU A 122 8.70 -10.07 -25.23
N LYS A 123 9.28 -9.92 -26.43
CA LYS A 123 10.00 -11.02 -27.09
C LYS A 123 11.25 -11.43 -26.32
N THR A 124 12.00 -10.49 -25.76
CA THR A 124 13.17 -10.80 -24.93
C THR A 124 12.78 -11.56 -23.67
N LEU A 125 11.71 -11.15 -22.99
CA LEU A 125 11.16 -11.87 -21.84
C LEU A 125 10.67 -13.26 -22.21
N GLU A 126 9.99 -13.40 -23.35
CA GLU A 126 9.54 -14.71 -23.84
C GLU A 126 10.72 -15.66 -24.09
N ILE A 127 11.82 -15.15 -24.66
CA ILE A 127 13.06 -15.94 -24.86
C ILE A 127 13.67 -16.33 -23.50
N GLN A 128 13.82 -15.39 -22.58
CA GLN A 128 14.38 -15.66 -21.24
C GLN A 128 13.57 -16.70 -20.47
N ILE A 129 12.24 -16.61 -20.51
CA ILE A 129 11.36 -17.59 -19.87
C ILE A 129 11.55 -18.97 -20.50
N LYS A 130 11.66 -19.05 -21.84
CA LYS A 130 11.92 -20.32 -22.53
C LYS A 130 13.28 -20.91 -22.12
N GLU A 131 14.31 -20.08 -22.01
CA GLU A 131 15.64 -20.50 -21.58
C GLU A 131 15.64 -21.00 -20.13
N GLU A 132 14.98 -20.29 -19.21
CA GLU A 132 14.85 -20.73 -17.81
C GLU A 132 14.06 -22.04 -17.71
N VAL A 133 12.95 -22.18 -18.44
CA VAL A 133 12.16 -23.42 -18.45
C VAL A 133 12.99 -24.58 -18.98
N CYS A 134 13.75 -24.40 -20.07
CA CYS A 134 14.66 -25.42 -20.57
C CYS A 134 15.73 -25.77 -19.54
N GLY A 135 16.29 -24.78 -18.83
CA GLY A 135 17.27 -24.99 -17.77
C GLY A 135 16.71 -25.82 -16.60
N VAL A 136 15.48 -25.53 -16.17
CA VAL A 136 14.80 -26.32 -15.13
C VAL A 136 14.53 -27.75 -15.60
N VAL A 137 14.05 -27.94 -16.83
CA VAL A 137 13.82 -29.29 -17.38
C VAL A 137 15.12 -30.08 -17.42
N GLN A 138 16.20 -29.49 -17.91
CA GLN A 138 17.52 -30.11 -17.96
C GLN A 138 18.01 -30.51 -16.56
N HIS A 139 17.86 -29.62 -15.57
CA HIS A 139 18.27 -29.89 -14.20
C HIS A 139 17.49 -31.05 -13.57
N VAL A 140 16.17 -31.09 -13.79
CA VAL A 140 15.32 -32.19 -13.32
C VAL A 140 15.69 -33.51 -14.00
N GLU A 141 15.98 -33.51 -15.30
CA GLU A 141 16.44 -34.69 -16.02
C GLU A 141 17.78 -35.20 -15.48
N ASP A 142 18.72 -34.30 -15.19
CA ASP A 142 20.03 -34.64 -14.62
C ASP A 142 19.88 -35.24 -13.21
N GLU A 143 19.07 -34.63 -12.33
CA GLU A 143 18.77 -35.17 -11.00
C GLU A 143 18.11 -36.55 -11.07
N LEU A 144 17.15 -36.74 -11.98
CA LEU A 144 16.47 -38.02 -12.15
C LEU A 144 17.47 -39.11 -12.60
N THR A 145 18.39 -38.74 -13.49
CA THR A 145 19.42 -39.64 -14.00
C THR A 145 20.42 -40.01 -12.91
N GLU A 146 20.81 -39.05 -12.06
CA GLU A 146 21.67 -39.29 -10.91
C GLU A 146 21.01 -40.18 -9.87
N GLN A 147 19.75 -39.91 -9.51
CA GLN A 147 18.96 -40.77 -8.62
C GLN A 147 18.85 -42.20 -9.17
N GLN A 148 18.60 -42.36 -10.48
CA GLN A 148 18.52 -43.68 -11.09
C GLN A 148 19.85 -44.44 -11.00
N LYS A 149 20.98 -43.75 -11.21
CA LYS A 149 22.32 -44.33 -11.07
C LYS A 149 22.58 -44.75 -9.62
N ASP A 150 22.18 -43.92 -8.67
CA ASP A 150 22.36 -44.16 -7.24
C ASP A 150 21.52 -45.35 -6.75
N PHE A 151 20.27 -45.44 -7.22
CA PHE A 151 19.42 -46.61 -6.98
C PHE A 151 20.02 -47.89 -7.56
N LYS A 152 20.56 -47.85 -8.79
CA LYS A 152 21.23 -49.03 -9.37
C LYS A 152 22.45 -49.46 -8.55
N ALA A 153 23.25 -48.52 -8.05
CA ALA A 153 24.39 -48.81 -7.19
C ALA A 153 23.96 -49.43 -5.84
N LYS A 154 22.92 -48.88 -5.21
CA LYS A 154 22.30 -49.44 -3.99
C LYS A 154 21.72 -50.84 -4.23
N LEU A 155 21.13 -51.09 -5.39
CA LEU A 155 20.58 -52.41 -5.73
C LEU A 155 21.70 -53.45 -5.91
N ALA A 156 22.79 -53.09 -6.59
CA ALA A 156 23.95 -53.97 -6.75
C ALA A 156 24.62 -54.30 -5.41
N THR A 157 24.82 -53.31 -4.54
CA THR A 157 25.37 -53.51 -3.20
C THR A 157 24.47 -54.39 -2.33
N ASN A 158 23.15 -54.13 -2.33
CA ASN A 158 22.19 -54.98 -1.62
C ASN A 158 22.18 -56.43 -2.13
N GLN A 159 22.31 -56.66 -3.45
CA GLN A 159 22.41 -58.01 -3.99
C GLN A 159 23.69 -58.72 -3.52
N GLU A 160 24.82 -58.01 -3.46
CA GLU A 160 26.08 -58.52 -2.94
C GLU A 160 25.96 -58.90 -1.45
N GLU A 161 25.32 -58.04 -0.65
CA GLU A 161 25.04 -58.30 0.76
C GLU A 161 24.12 -59.49 0.96
N ILE A 162 23.04 -59.61 0.18
CA ILE A 162 22.15 -60.77 0.21
C ILE A 162 22.91 -62.06 -0.07
N LYS A 163 23.82 -62.06 -1.06
CA LYS A 163 24.69 -63.23 -1.33
C LYS A 163 25.57 -63.56 -0.13
N LYS A 164 26.21 -62.56 0.49
CA LYS A 164 27.04 -62.75 1.71
C LYS A 164 26.21 -63.29 2.87
N TYR A 165 25.03 -62.73 3.12
CA TYR A 165 24.10 -63.21 4.15
C TYR A 165 23.66 -64.65 3.88
N LYS A 166 23.30 -64.98 2.65
CA LYS A 166 22.90 -66.34 2.27
C LYS A 166 24.04 -67.35 2.46
N ALA A 167 25.27 -67.00 2.08
CA ALA A 167 26.45 -67.82 2.30
C ALA A 167 26.71 -68.04 3.80
N ARG A 168 26.66 -66.96 4.59
CA ARG A 168 26.83 -67.02 6.04
C ARG A 168 25.74 -67.88 6.70
N LEU A 169 24.49 -67.77 6.23
CA LEU A 169 23.37 -68.55 6.75
C LEU A 169 23.57 -70.05 6.50
N LEU A 170 23.99 -70.41 5.29
CA LEU A 170 24.34 -71.79 4.92
C LEU A 170 25.49 -72.34 5.77
N GLU A 171 26.51 -71.51 6.03
CA GLU A 171 27.65 -71.89 6.86
C GLU A 171 27.24 -72.08 8.32
N THR A 172 26.42 -71.16 8.89
CA THR A 172 25.86 -71.34 10.24
C THR A 172 24.95 -72.55 10.34
N SER A 173 24.18 -72.85 9.28
CA SER A 173 23.34 -74.05 9.24
C SER A 173 24.16 -75.33 9.22
N LYS A 174 25.25 -75.38 8.44
CA LYS A 174 26.19 -76.51 8.45
C LYS A 174 26.82 -76.69 9.83
N LYS A 175 27.34 -75.59 10.40
CA LYS A 175 27.98 -75.62 11.71
C LYS A 175 27.03 -76.08 12.82
N ALA A 176 25.79 -75.60 12.81
CA ALA A 176 24.76 -76.08 13.73
C ALA A 176 24.46 -77.57 13.54
N ALA A 177 24.37 -78.06 12.30
CA ALA A 177 24.17 -79.48 12.02
C ALA A 177 25.36 -80.35 12.48
N GLU A 178 26.59 -79.87 12.32
CA GLU A 178 27.81 -80.52 12.81
C GLU A 178 27.90 -80.51 14.34
N GLU A 179 27.56 -79.40 15.00
CA GLU A 179 27.46 -79.31 16.45
C GLU A 179 26.38 -80.25 17.00
N LEU A 180 25.24 -80.36 16.31
CA LEU A 180 24.17 -81.32 16.65
C LEU A 180 24.66 -82.76 16.52
N LYS A 181 25.37 -83.08 15.43
CA LYS A 181 25.95 -84.40 15.20
C LYS A 181 27.04 -84.74 16.21
N GLN A 182 27.92 -83.80 16.55
CA GLN A 182 28.93 -83.97 17.61
C GLN A 182 28.27 -84.16 18.97
N TYR A 183 27.22 -83.40 19.27
CA TYR A 183 26.46 -83.58 20.49
C TYR A 183 25.81 -84.98 20.55
N GLU A 184 25.22 -85.46 19.46
CA GLU A 184 24.70 -86.83 19.33
C GLU A 184 25.81 -87.90 19.44
N GLU A 185 27.00 -87.68 18.90
CA GLU A 185 28.13 -88.62 19.01
C GLU A 185 28.69 -88.68 20.44
N VAL A 186 28.88 -87.53 21.10
CA VAL A 186 29.41 -87.45 22.47
C VAL A 186 28.40 -87.91 23.51
N HIS A 187 27.13 -87.52 23.37
CA HIS A 187 26.09 -87.80 24.36
C HIS A 187 25.18 -88.97 23.99
N GLY A 188 25.19 -89.45 22.74
CA GLY A 188 24.31 -90.53 22.27
C GLY A 188 24.50 -91.84 23.00
N ALA A 189 25.74 -92.22 23.31
CA ALA A 189 26.02 -93.41 24.13
C ALA A 189 25.46 -93.26 25.56
N ARG A 190 25.47 -92.05 26.13
CA ARG A 190 24.94 -91.75 27.47
C ARG A 190 23.42 -91.65 27.47
N ILE A 191 22.82 -91.09 26.41
CA ILE A 191 21.37 -91.06 26.17
C ILE A 191 20.82 -92.48 25.99
N GLN A 192 21.44 -93.29 25.13
CA GLN A 192 21.07 -94.70 24.93
C GLN A 192 21.31 -95.55 26.18
N LYS A 193 22.38 -95.31 26.93
CA LYS A 193 22.65 -96.01 28.20
C LYS A 193 21.62 -95.64 29.27
N MET A 194 21.24 -94.37 29.41
CA MET A 194 20.19 -93.95 30.35
C MET A 194 18.76 -94.34 29.92
N GLN A 195 18.49 -94.48 28.62
CA GLN A 195 17.25 -95.09 28.10
C GLN A 195 17.18 -96.60 28.39
N LYS A 196 18.28 -97.34 28.17
CA LYS A 196 18.36 -98.79 28.44
C LYS A 196 18.37 -99.13 29.94
N GLU A 197 18.91 -98.26 30.79
CA GLU A 197 18.94 -98.45 32.24
C GLU A 197 17.60 -98.14 32.93
N GLY A 198 16.54 -97.72 32.23
CA GLY A 198 15.22 -97.46 32.82
C GLY A 198 15.17 -96.28 33.82
N LYS A 199 16.28 -95.56 34.03
CA LYS A 199 16.40 -94.40 34.94
C LYS A 199 15.78 -93.11 34.37
N GLY A 200 14.83 -93.26 33.44
CA GLY A 200 14.08 -92.16 32.85
C GLY A 200 12.64 -92.05 33.32
N ASN A 201 12.07 -93.09 33.94
CA ASN A 201 10.63 -93.14 34.22
C ASN A 201 10.22 -93.59 35.63
N ASP A 202 11.15 -93.75 36.58
CA ASP A 202 10.78 -94.02 37.98
C ASP A 202 11.04 -92.79 38.87
N PRO A 203 9.99 -92.07 39.32
CA PRO A 203 10.08 -90.90 40.19
C PRO A 203 10.75 -91.20 41.55
N ASN A 204 10.84 -92.47 41.96
CA ASN A 204 11.21 -92.84 43.32
C ASN A 204 12.70 -93.16 43.53
N GLN A 205 13.52 -93.26 42.47
CA GLN A 205 14.97 -93.51 42.59
C GLN A 205 15.85 -92.26 42.44
N ALA A 206 15.27 -91.08 42.20
CA ALA A 206 16.01 -89.84 41.95
C ALA A 206 16.44 -89.11 43.25
N LYS A 207 16.99 -89.83 44.22
CA LYS A 207 17.76 -89.18 45.31
C LYS A 207 19.25 -89.30 44.98
N GLY A 208 19.80 -88.26 44.34
CA GLY A 208 21.24 -88.03 44.44
C GLY A 208 21.98 -87.33 43.30
N ARG A 209 21.54 -87.37 42.03
CA ARG A 209 22.19 -86.63 40.93
C ARG A 209 21.16 -86.27 39.87
N GLU A 210 21.23 -85.04 39.35
CA GLU A 210 20.37 -84.43 38.33
C GLU A 210 19.68 -85.45 37.42
N ASN A 211 18.35 -85.48 37.50
CA ASN A 211 17.57 -86.24 36.53
C ASN A 211 17.76 -85.60 35.13
N MET A 212 17.80 -86.44 34.09
CA MET A 212 18.04 -86.01 32.70
C MET A 212 17.07 -84.91 32.26
N LYS A 213 15.83 -84.96 32.78
CA LYS A 213 14.76 -84.03 32.46
C LYS A 213 15.05 -82.61 32.99
N ASN A 214 15.49 -82.46 34.23
CA ASN A 214 15.79 -81.15 34.83
C ASN A 214 17.03 -80.54 34.20
N TRP A 215 18.05 -81.35 33.89
CA TRP A 215 19.24 -80.86 33.20
C TRP A 215 18.91 -80.38 31.79
N LEU A 216 18.12 -81.14 31.01
CA LEU A 216 17.68 -80.70 29.67
C LEU A 216 16.84 -79.42 29.75
N VAL A 217 15.96 -79.31 30.74
CA VAL A 217 15.13 -78.12 30.94
C VAL A 217 16.01 -76.92 31.27
N GLN A 218 16.95 -77.02 32.21
CA GLN A 218 17.85 -75.91 32.55
C GLN A 218 18.72 -75.46 31.36
N GLU A 219 19.29 -76.40 30.60
CA GLU A 219 20.12 -76.06 29.44
C GLU A 219 19.30 -75.36 28.34
N VAL A 220 18.07 -75.83 28.07
CA VAL A 220 17.17 -75.19 27.11
C VAL A 220 16.74 -73.81 27.58
N THR A 221 16.36 -73.66 28.85
CA THR A 221 15.95 -72.37 29.44
C THR A 221 17.07 -71.34 29.35
N THR A 222 18.30 -71.71 29.72
CA THR A 222 19.47 -70.81 29.70
C THR A 222 19.80 -70.35 28.26
N ARG A 223 19.68 -71.25 27.28
CA ARG A 223 19.86 -70.87 25.86
C ARG A 223 18.75 -69.97 25.35
N LEU A 224 17.51 -70.18 25.79
CA LEU A 224 16.38 -69.33 25.44
C LEU A 224 16.56 -67.91 26.01
N GLU A 225 16.96 -67.79 27.26
CA GLU A 225 17.22 -66.51 27.93
C GLU A 225 18.33 -65.71 27.23
N ASN A 226 19.44 -66.37 26.89
CA ASN A 226 20.51 -65.75 26.11
C ASN A 226 20.04 -65.27 24.72
N ALA A 227 19.19 -66.04 24.04
CA ALA A 227 18.63 -65.66 22.75
C ALA A 227 17.69 -64.45 22.86
N VAL A 228 16.85 -64.41 23.89
CA VAL A 228 15.94 -63.28 24.17
C VAL A 228 16.74 -62.00 24.46
N GLN A 229 17.80 -62.07 25.27
CA GLN A 229 18.68 -60.93 25.53
C GLN A 229 19.34 -60.40 24.25
N GLN A 230 19.84 -61.27 23.37
CA GLN A 230 20.42 -60.82 22.10
C GLN A 230 19.40 -60.17 21.17
N CYS A 231 18.15 -60.65 21.15
CA CYS A 231 17.06 -60.01 20.42
C CYS A 231 16.75 -58.61 20.97
N HIS A 232 16.73 -58.45 22.30
CA HIS A 232 16.49 -57.16 22.94
C HIS A 232 17.57 -56.14 22.58
N ILE A 233 18.85 -56.52 22.65
CA ILE A 233 19.98 -55.66 22.28
C ILE A 233 19.89 -55.20 20.81
N LYS A 234 19.54 -56.11 19.89
CA LYS A 234 19.38 -55.76 18.47
C LYS A 234 18.21 -54.82 18.22
N TYR A 235 17.11 -54.98 18.96
CA TYR A 235 15.96 -54.10 18.87
C TYR A 235 16.32 -52.68 19.32
N GLU A 236 16.95 -52.51 20.49
CA GLU A 236 17.41 -51.21 20.98
C GLU A 236 18.34 -50.50 19.99
N GLN A 237 19.31 -51.22 19.41
CA GLN A 237 20.24 -50.66 18.44
C GLN A 237 19.51 -50.16 17.18
N ARG A 238 18.56 -50.93 16.66
CA ARG A 238 17.74 -50.51 15.51
C ARG A 238 16.85 -49.33 15.84
N PHE A 239 16.23 -49.34 17.02
CA PHE A 239 15.37 -48.25 17.47
C PHE A 239 16.15 -46.93 17.59
N LYS A 240 17.31 -46.95 18.26
CA LYS A 240 18.18 -45.76 18.38
C LYS A 240 18.63 -45.24 17.02
N SER A 241 19.04 -46.13 16.11
CA SER A 241 19.46 -45.73 14.76
C SER A 241 18.31 -45.12 13.94
N LEU A 242 17.11 -45.69 14.03
CA LEU A 242 15.95 -45.19 13.29
C LEU A 242 15.50 -43.83 13.82
N ASN A 243 15.48 -43.66 15.14
CA ASN A 243 15.12 -42.40 15.78
C ASN A 243 16.11 -41.27 15.42
N LEU A 244 17.40 -41.59 15.31
CA LEU A 244 18.42 -40.63 14.89
C LEU A 244 18.20 -40.16 13.44
N LYS A 245 17.97 -41.10 12.51
CA LYS A 245 17.69 -40.79 11.10
C LYS A 245 16.42 -39.96 10.92
N TYR A 246 15.37 -40.29 11.67
CA TYR A 246 14.11 -39.55 11.62
C TYR A 246 14.30 -38.09 12.07
N ASN A 247 15.05 -37.87 13.15
CA ASN A 247 15.35 -36.51 13.63
C ASN A 247 16.23 -35.73 12.65
N GLU A 248 17.19 -36.38 11.98
CA GLU A 248 18.01 -35.76 10.94
C GLU A 248 17.15 -35.30 9.74
N GLU A 249 16.24 -36.14 9.26
CA GLU A 249 15.29 -35.77 8.19
C GLU A 249 14.39 -34.60 8.60
N LEU A 250 13.90 -34.61 9.84
CA LEU A 250 13.00 -33.57 10.35
C LEU A 250 13.71 -32.20 10.45
N LEU A 251 14.99 -32.19 10.83
CA LEU A 251 15.83 -30.99 10.83
C LEU A 251 16.09 -30.49 9.40
N SER A 252 16.38 -31.39 8.47
CA SER A 252 16.57 -31.05 7.05
C SER A 252 15.32 -30.42 6.45
N LEU A 253 14.14 -31.00 6.70
CA LEU A 253 12.87 -30.48 6.21
C LEU A 253 12.56 -29.08 6.76
N ARG A 254 12.85 -28.84 8.05
CA ARG A 254 12.69 -27.51 8.67
C ARG A 254 13.58 -26.47 7.97
N ALA A 255 14.83 -26.82 7.67
CA ALA A 255 15.75 -25.93 6.99
C ALA A 255 15.28 -25.57 5.57
N GLU A 256 14.79 -26.55 4.80
CA GLU A 256 14.21 -26.30 3.46
C GLU A 256 12.98 -25.38 3.52
N VAL A 257 12.08 -25.60 4.48
CA VAL A 257 10.89 -24.75 4.67
C VAL A 257 11.29 -23.31 5.02
N GLU A 258 12.30 -23.11 5.86
CA GLU A 258 12.84 -21.78 6.15
C GLU A 258 13.46 -21.12 4.92
N GLN A 259 14.21 -21.89 4.12
CA GLN A 259 14.85 -21.38 2.91
C GLN A 259 13.83 -20.98 1.83
N VAL A 260 12.76 -21.76 1.65
CA VAL A 260 11.64 -21.43 0.75
C VAL A 260 10.92 -20.17 1.23
N ARG A 261 10.65 -20.06 2.54
CA ARG A 261 10.02 -18.87 3.14
C ARG A 261 10.87 -17.61 2.94
N ASP A 262 12.15 -17.68 3.21
CA ASP A 262 13.07 -16.54 3.08
C ASP A 262 13.22 -16.13 1.61
N SER A 263 13.14 -17.09 0.67
CA SER A 263 13.10 -16.83 -0.77
C SER A 263 11.83 -16.10 -1.21
N ILE A 264 10.68 -16.37 -0.58
CA ILE A 264 9.43 -15.66 -0.85
C ILE A 264 9.49 -14.22 -0.31
N LEU A 265 10.07 -14.02 0.88
CA LEU A 265 10.24 -12.70 1.49
C LEU A 265 11.27 -11.84 0.73
N ASN A 266 12.33 -12.45 0.19
CA ASN A 266 13.37 -11.76 -0.56
C ASN A 266 13.06 -11.57 -2.06
N LYS A 267 12.02 -12.23 -2.60
CA LYS A 267 11.48 -11.98 -3.95
C LYS A 267 10.61 -10.71 -4.03
N GLY A 268 10.83 -9.75 -3.14
CA GLY A 268 10.31 -8.39 -3.29
C GLY A 268 10.86 -7.75 -4.58
N VAL A 269 9.95 -7.37 -5.48
CA VAL A 269 10.24 -6.67 -6.74
C VAL A 269 11.19 -5.51 -6.48
N LYS A 270 12.21 -5.32 -7.34
CA LYS A 270 13.19 -4.24 -7.16
C LYS A 270 12.49 -2.86 -7.07
N PRO A 271 13.04 -1.91 -6.28
CA PRO A 271 12.55 -0.54 -6.23
C PRO A 271 12.47 0.04 -7.64
N ALA A 272 11.32 0.61 -8.01
CA ALA A 272 11.14 1.23 -9.31
C ALA A 272 11.80 2.62 -9.33
N GLU A 273 12.48 2.98 -10.43
CA GLU A 273 13.25 4.23 -10.54
C GLU A 273 12.41 5.52 -10.46
N ARG A 274 11.07 5.42 -10.49
CA ARG A 274 10.16 6.58 -10.42
C ARG A 274 9.52 6.73 -9.02
N PRO A 275 9.45 7.96 -8.49
CA PRO A 275 8.90 8.24 -7.15
C PRO A 275 7.47 7.72 -6.91
N GLU A 276 6.60 7.86 -7.92
CA GLU A 276 5.19 7.44 -7.85
C GLU A 276 5.08 5.91 -7.71
N THR A 277 5.83 5.17 -8.52
CA THR A 277 5.89 3.70 -8.46
C THR A 277 6.61 3.19 -7.22
N GLN A 278 7.52 3.98 -6.64
CA GLN A 278 8.19 3.63 -5.39
C GLN A 278 7.25 3.75 -4.19
N LEU A 279 6.39 4.77 -4.15
CA LEU A 279 5.36 4.91 -3.12
C LEU A 279 4.33 3.79 -3.23
N GLU A 280 3.87 3.50 -4.45
CA GLU A 280 2.93 2.43 -4.75
C GLU A 280 3.51 1.05 -4.36
N PHE A 281 4.78 0.80 -4.69
CA PHE A 281 5.51 -0.40 -4.28
C PHE A 281 5.61 -0.53 -2.76
N ASN A 282 6.00 0.55 -2.06
CA ASN A 282 6.10 0.54 -0.60
C ASN A 282 4.73 0.34 0.07
N ASN A 283 3.66 0.95 -0.47
CA ASN A 283 2.29 0.78 0.01
C ASN A 283 1.79 -0.66 -0.18
N GLU A 284 2.02 -1.25 -1.35
CA GLU A 284 1.63 -2.64 -1.65
C GLU A 284 2.40 -3.65 -0.78
N ASN A 285 3.71 -3.44 -0.58
CA ASN A 285 4.50 -4.27 0.33
C ASN A 285 4.05 -4.16 1.77
N ALA A 286 3.80 -2.93 2.27
CA ALA A 286 3.28 -2.72 3.62
C ALA A 286 1.93 -3.41 3.81
N ARG A 287 1.03 -3.30 2.82
CA ARG A 287 -0.28 -3.96 2.85
C ARG A 287 -0.17 -5.48 2.87
N ARG A 288 0.71 -6.07 2.04
CA ARG A 288 0.96 -7.52 2.04
C ARG A 288 1.51 -8.00 3.38
N LEU A 289 2.47 -7.29 3.94
CA LEU A 289 3.03 -7.60 5.26
C LEU A 289 1.97 -7.50 6.36
N ILE A 290 1.17 -6.42 6.38
CA ILE A 290 0.08 -6.25 7.34
C ILE A 290 -0.91 -7.43 7.26
N ASN A 291 -1.34 -7.79 6.05
CA ASN A 291 -2.28 -8.89 5.85
C ASN A 291 -1.69 -10.25 6.25
N HIS A 292 -0.42 -10.52 5.88
CA HIS A 292 0.26 -11.76 6.21
C HIS A 292 0.42 -11.91 7.73
N VAL A 293 0.88 -10.86 8.41
CA VAL A 293 1.05 -10.85 9.86
C VAL A 293 -0.29 -11.01 10.56
N ALA A 294 -1.34 -10.31 10.12
CA ALA A 294 -2.67 -10.45 10.69
C ALA A 294 -3.22 -11.88 10.54
N ALA A 295 -3.10 -12.49 9.35
CA ALA A 295 -3.60 -13.84 9.09
C ALA A 295 -2.81 -14.92 9.85
N PHE A 296 -1.48 -14.85 9.83
CA PHE A 296 -0.60 -15.83 10.49
C PHE A 296 -0.70 -15.74 12.01
N SER A 297 -0.62 -14.53 12.57
CA SER A 297 -0.70 -14.33 14.02
C SER A 297 -2.07 -14.68 14.57
N ALA A 298 -3.17 -14.34 13.87
CA ALA A 298 -4.51 -14.69 14.33
C ALA A 298 -4.70 -16.22 14.42
N SER A 299 -4.40 -16.94 13.34
CA SER A 299 -4.56 -18.41 13.33
C SER A 299 -3.63 -19.13 14.31
N SER A 300 -2.38 -18.69 14.44
CA SER A 300 -1.43 -19.31 15.38
C SER A 300 -1.80 -19.05 16.84
N LEU A 301 -2.28 -17.84 17.17
CA LEU A 301 -2.74 -17.50 18.51
C LEU A 301 -4.06 -18.19 18.85
N ASP A 302 -4.98 -18.30 17.90
CA ASP A 302 -6.25 -19.00 18.11
C ASP A 302 -6.00 -20.51 18.35
N ASN A 303 -5.08 -21.13 17.61
CA ASN A 303 -4.66 -22.52 17.85
C ASN A 303 -4.02 -22.70 19.24
N LEU A 304 -3.12 -21.79 19.65
CA LEU A 304 -2.51 -21.85 20.99
C LEU A 304 -3.56 -21.68 22.10
N LEU A 305 -4.55 -20.81 21.89
CA LEU A 305 -5.66 -20.62 22.82
C LEU A 305 -6.52 -21.89 22.92
N GLU A 306 -6.83 -22.55 21.79
CA GLU A 306 -7.60 -23.80 21.78
C GLU A 306 -6.87 -24.93 22.52
N ILE A 307 -5.55 -25.06 22.31
CA ILE A 307 -4.71 -26.03 23.03
C ILE A 307 -4.69 -25.70 24.53
N ALA A 308 -4.56 -24.42 24.89
CA ALA A 308 -4.60 -23.98 26.28
C ALA A 308 -5.96 -24.32 26.92
N MET A 309 -7.08 -24.01 26.27
CA MET A 309 -8.43 -24.35 26.74
C MET A 309 -8.61 -25.87 26.91
N THR A 310 -8.13 -26.67 25.95
CA THR A 310 -8.18 -28.14 26.05
C THR A 310 -7.39 -28.64 27.26
N ILE A 311 -6.22 -28.06 27.53
CA ILE A 311 -5.43 -28.40 28.72
C ILE A 311 -6.13 -27.96 30.01
N ALA A 312 -6.79 -26.79 30.00
CA ALA A 312 -7.58 -26.31 31.13
C ALA A 312 -8.73 -27.26 31.49
N GLU A 313 -9.47 -27.73 30.49
CA GLU A 313 -10.56 -28.70 30.63
C GLU A 313 -10.03 -30.05 31.18
N ASN A 314 -8.94 -30.56 30.62
CA ASN A 314 -8.32 -31.81 31.08
C ASN A 314 -7.82 -31.72 32.54
N ILE A 315 -7.27 -30.58 32.95
CA ILE A 315 -6.84 -30.34 34.33
C ILE A 315 -8.05 -30.31 35.28
N GLU A 316 -9.18 -29.76 34.84
CA GLU A 316 -10.42 -29.74 35.62
C GLU A 316 -11.01 -31.14 35.80
N GLU A 317 -11.00 -31.98 34.75
CA GLU A 317 -11.41 -33.39 34.83
C GLU A 317 -10.53 -34.21 35.79
N ILE A 318 -9.22 -33.97 35.77
CA ILE A 318 -8.25 -34.62 36.67
C ILE A 318 -8.45 -34.23 38.13
N GLY A 319 -8.82 -32.98 38.38
CA GLY A 319 -9.17 -32.53 39.74
C GLY A 319 -10.36 -33.26 40.33
N ASN A 320 -11.25 -33.77 39.48
CA ASN A 320 -12.44 -34.53 39.86
C ASN A 320 -12.22 -36.05 39.94
N SER A 321 -11.02 -36.55 39.60
CA SER A 321 -10.69 -37.99 39.56
C SER A 321 -9.59 -38.42 40.55
N GLN A 322 -9.42 -39.74 40.74
CA GLN A 322 -8.28 -40.34 41.44
C GLN A 322 -7.03 -40.42 40.53
N SER A 323 -6.73 -39.36 39.81
CA SER A 323 -5.58 -39.29 38.89
C SER A 323 -4.23 -39.44 39.61
N GLU A 324 -3.30 -40.12 38.94
CA GLU A 324 -1.96 -40.46 39.41
C GLU A 324 -0.97 -39.29 39.22
N ALA A 325 0.04 -39.21 40.09
CA ALA A 325 1.04 -38.13 40.08
C ALA A 325 1.80 -37.95 38.75
N GLU A 326 1.86 -39.00 37.92
CA GLU A 326 2.49 -38.97 36.60
C GLU A 326 1.72 -38.11 35.59
N GLU A 327 0.39 -38.05 35.68
CA GLU A 327 -0.44 -37.22 34.79
C GLU A 327 -0.19 -35.73 35.06
N ILE A 328 -0.13 -35.32 36.33
CA ILE A 328 0.14 -33.93 36.74
C ILE A 328 1.53 -33.47 36.23
N LEU A 329 2.53 -34.35 36.25
CA LEU A 329 3.87 -34.05 35.73
C LEU A 329 3.88 -33.93 34.20
N ALA A 330 3.10 -34.75 33.48
CA ALA A 330 2.95 -34.63 32.03
C ALA A 330 2.29 -33.30 31.62
N PHE A 331 1.27 -32.85 32.37
CA PHE A 331 0.66 -31.53 32.13
C PHE A 331 1.63 -30.37 32.38
N LYS A 332 2.53 -30.49 33.36
CA LYS A 332 3.57 -29.47 33.59
C LYS A 332 4.48 -29.30 32.37
N GLU A 333 4.94 -30.39 31.76
CA GLU A 333 5.74 -30.32 30.54
C GLU A 333 4.95 -29.75 29.35
N ASN A 334 3.65 -30.09 29.22
CA ASN A 334 2.79 -29.50 28.19
C ASN A 334 2.63 -27.98 28.36
N ILE A 335 2.44 -27.49 29.59
CA ILE A 335 2.33 -26.05 29.86
C ILE A 335 3.66 -25.33 29.59
N LYS A 336 4.79 -25.95 29.95
CA LYS A 336 6.12 -25.43 29.61
C LYS A 336 6.31 -25.32 28.09
N GLY A 337 5.93 -26.36 27.34
CA GLY A 337 5.94 -26.33 25.87
C GLY A 337 5.04 -25.25 25.27
N LEU A 338 3.87 -25.00 25.87
CA LEU A 338 2.98 -23.90 25.49
C LEU A 338 3.62 -22.52 25.74
N LYS A 339 4.26 -22.33 26.89
CA LYS A 339 4.99 -21.09 27.22
C LYS A 339 6.12 -20.81 26.25
N GLU A 340 6.94 -21.83 25.96
CA GLU A 340 8.03 -21.71 24.98
C GLU A 340 7.47 -21.40 23.58
N SER A 341 6.35 -22.01 23.19
CA SER A 341 5.68 -21.74 21.93
C SER A 341 5.12 -20.33 21.84
N LEU A 342 4.50 -19.82 22.92
CA LEU A 342 3.99 -18.45 22.99
C LEU A 342 5.14 -17.43 22.94
N ALA A 343 6.23 -17.64 23.69
CA ALA A 343 7.39 -16.74 23.69
C ALA A 343 8.08 -16.67 22.31
N ASN A 344 8.20 -17.82 21.63
CA ASN A 344 8.72 -17.88 20.26
C ASN A 344 7.79 -17.16 19.27
N LEU A 345 6.48 -17.31 19.43
CA LEU A 345 5.48 -16.63 18.59
C LEU A 345 5.51 -15.12 18.83
N GLU A 346 5.60 -14.67 20.07
CA GLU A 346 5.69 -13.26 20.47
C GLU A 346 6.94 -12.59 19.90
N THR A 347 8.11 -13.24 20.05
CA THR A 347 9.38 -12.75 19.48
C THR A 347 9.28 -12.57 17.96
N ARG A 348 8.61 -13.51 17.28
CA ARG A 348 8.42 -13.47 15.83
C ARG A 348 7.41 -12.41 15.40
N ILE A 349 6.31 -12.28 16.12
CA ILE A 349 5.31 -11.22 15.93
C ILE A 349 5.97 -9.84 16.09
N ASP A 350 6.79 -9.64 17.12
CA ASP A 350 7.47 -8.37 17.35
C ASP A 350 8.48 -8.03 16.23
N ALA A 351 9.20 -9.04 15.71
CA ALA A 351 10.10 -8.87 14.55
C ALA A 351 9.32 -8.48 13.28
N ASP A 352 8.20 -9.14 13.01
CA ASP A 352 7.36 -8.86 11.86
C ASP A 352 6.67 -7.48 11.96
N LEU A 353 6.21 -7.12 13.16
CA LEU A 353 5.65 -5.78 13.45
C LEU A 353 6.70 -4.68 13.30
N TYR A 354 7.94 -4.94 13.68
CA TYR A 354 9.06 -4.01 13.45
C TYR A 354 9.30 -3.79 11.95
N ASN A 355 9.28 -4.86 11.15
CA ASN A 355 9.45 -4.78 9.69
C ASN A 355 8.30 -4.02 9.00
N ILE A 356 7.06 -4.20 9.47
CA ILE A 356 5.90 -3.40 9.03
C ILE A 356 6.13 -1.93 9.35
N GLN A 357 6.53 -1.63 10.60
CA GLN A 357 6.72 -0.26 11.07
C GLN A 357 7.85 0.45 10.30
N GLU A 358 8.94 -0.26 9.99
CA GLU A 358 10.04 0.25 9.18
C GLU A 358 9.63 0.48 7.72
N SER A 359 8.83 -0.42 7.14
CA SER A 359 8.29 -0.28 5.78
C SER A 359 7.36 0.93 5.67
N LEU A 360 6.46 1.10 6.65
CA LEU A 360 5.56 2.25 6.75
C LEU A 360 6.33 3.56 7.00
N ARG A 361 7.39 3.53 7.82
CA ARG A 361 8.27 4.69 8.05
C ARG A 361 8.95 5.14 6.77
N LYS A 362 9.51 4.20 5.98
CA LYS A 362 10.11 4.49 4.67
C LYS A 362 9.08 5.08 3.71
N ALA A 363 7.87 4.51 3.64
CA ALA A 363 6.77 5.06 2.84
C ALA A 363 6.39 6.48 3.28
N GLY A 364 6.35 6.74 4.59
CA GLY A 364 6.07 8.06 5.17
C GLY A 364 7.15 9.11 4.89
N ILE A 365 8.42 8.72 4.83
CA ILE A 365 9.53 9.61 4.46
C ILE A 365 9.44 9.99 2.99
N SER A 366 9.28 8.99 2.11
CA SER A 366 9.05 9.24 0.68
C SER A 366 7.82 10.13 0.47
N ALA A 367 6.73 9.90 1.19
CA ALA A 367 5.52 10.73 1.13
C ALA A 367 5.79 12.22 1.45
N LYS A 368 6.65 12.51 2.44
CA LYS A 368 7.00 13.89 2.83
C LYS A 368 7.91 14.57 1.79
N GLU A 369 8.79 13.82 1.15
CA GLU A 369 9.72 14.34 0.13
C GLU A 369 9.00 14.77 -1.16
N PHE A 370 7.84 14.19 -1.47
CA PHE A 370 7.10 14.44 -2.72
C PHE A 370 5.80 15.25 -2.57
N ALA A 371 5.59 15.97 -1.46
CA ALA A 371 4.36 16.73 -1.15
C ALA A 371 3.98 17.91 -2.08
N LYS A 372 4.62 18.04 -3.26
CA LYS A 372 4.30 19.02 -4.32
C LYS A 372 3.18 18.50 -5.26
N PRO A 373 2.57 19.33 -6.12
CA PRO A 373 1.13 19.29 -6.45
C PRO A 373 0.76 18.26 -7.52
N ASN A 374 1.31 17.05 -7.47
CA ASN A 374 0.87 15.95 -8.31
C ASN A 374 -0.25 15.18 -7.60
N GLU A 375 -1.43 15.15 -8.20
CA GLU A 375 -2.65 14.58 -7.63
C GLU A 375 -2.54 13.08 -7.35
N LYS A 376 -1.81 12.34 -8.21
CA LYS A 376 -1.50 10.92 -7.99
C LYS A 376 -0.66 10.69 -6.74
N VAL A 377 0.34 11.55 -6.51
CA VAL A 377 1.20 11.48 -5.32
C VAL A 377 0.38 11.80 -4.06
N ARG A 378 -0.55 12.76 -4.12
CA ARG A 378 -1.45 13.05 -2.99
C ARG A 378 -2.35 11.87 -2.63
N GLU A 379 -2.87 11.16 -3.63
CA GLU A 379 -3.68 9.96 -3.40
C GLU A 379 -2.86 8.84 -2.73
N GLU A 380 -1.64 8.60 -3.19
CA GLU A 380 -0.75 7.60 -2.60
C GLU A 380 -0.31 7.96 -1.18
N ILE A 381 -0.07 9.25 -0.89
CA ILE A 381 0.19 9.74 0.48
C ILE A 381 -1.00 9.45 1.40
N ALA A 382 -2.23 9.70 0.93
CA ALA A 382 -3.44 9.41 1.70
C ALA A 382 -3.61 7.90 1.94
N LYS A 383 -3.25 7.05 0.97
CA LYS A 383 -3.22 5.59 1.14
C LYS A 383 -2.17 5.18 2.19
N THR A 384 -0.97 5.74 2.16
CA THR A 384 0.06 5.46 3.17
C THR A 384 -0.42 5.82 4.58
N GLN A 385 -1.08 6.97 4.76
CA GLN A 385 -1.64 7.37 6.06
C GLN A 385 -2.74 6.42 6.56
N ARG A 386 -3.58 5.88 5.65
CA ARG A 386 -4.58 4.87 6.00
C ARG A 386 -3.93 3.56 6.41
N LEU A 387 -2.93 3.09 5.66
CA LEU A 387 -2.17 1.88 5.96
C LEU A 387 -1.42 1.97 7.29
N MET A 388 -0.89 3.15 7.66
CA MET A 388 -0.28 3.35 8.97
C MET A 388 -1.30 3.12 10.11
N LYS A 389 -2.49 3.73 10.00
CA LYS A 389 -3.55 3.56 11.01
C LYS A 389 -4.03 2.11 11.11
N GLU A 390 -4.15 1.43 9.97
CA GLU A 390 -4.52 0.01 9.92
C GLU A 390 -3.43 -0.89 10.54
N GLY A 391 -2.16 -0.61 10.25
CA GLY A 391 -1.02 -1.28 10.85
C GLY A 391 -0.97 -1.13 12.38
N ASP A 392 -1.20 0.08 12.89
CA ASP A 392 -1.25 0.36 14.33
C ASP A 392 -2.41 -0.37 15.02
N LEU A 393 -3.60 -0.41 14.37
CA LEU A 393 -4.76 -1.14 14.88
C LEU A 393 -4.50 -2.66 14.93
N ASN A 394 -3.94 -3.22 13.85
CA ASN A 394 -3.59 -4.64 13.80
C ASN A 394 -2.52 -4.99 14.84
N LYS A 395 -1.51 -4.14 15.03
CA LYS A 395 -0.51 -4.28 16.09
C LYS A 395 -1.16 -4.36 17.48
N ALA A 396 -2.09 -3.45 17.78
CA ALA A 396 -2.80 -3.46 19.05
C ALA A 396 -3.65 -4.74 19.24
N ASN A 397 -4.35 -5.17 18.19
CA ASN A 397 -5.15 -6.39 18.23
C ASN A 397 -4.31 -7.65 18.47
N ILE A 398 -3.17 -7.76 17.80
CA ILE A 398 -2.26 -8.91 17.96
C ILE A 398 -1.68 -8.93 19.38
N LYS A 399 -1.20 -7.78 19.89
CA LYS A 399 -0.69 -7.69 21.28
C LYS A 399 -1.76 -8.05 22.32
N ASN A 400 -3.00 -7.62 22.12
CA ASN A 400 -4.10 -8.03 22.99
C ASN A 400 -4.36 -9.55 22.94
N LYS A 401 -4.29 -10.19 21.77
CA LYS A 401 -4.45 -11.65 21.66
C LYS A 401 -3.30 -12.40 22.33
N VAL A 402 -2.05 -11.97 22.14
CA VAL A 402 -0.88 -12.54 22.84
C VAL A 402 -1.07 -12.47 24.36
N GLY A 403 -1.52 -11.30 24.86
CA GLY A 403 -1.83 -11.11 26.28
C GLY A 403 -2.89 -12.09 26.80
N LYS A 404 -4.00 -12.27 26.07
CA LYS A 404 -5.06 -13.23 26.45
C LYS A 404 -4.56 -14.67 26.53
N VAL A 405 -3.75 -15.12 25.56
CA VAL A 405 -3.17 -16.47 25.60
C VAL A 405 -2.23 -16.63 26.80
N GLY A 406 -1.42 -15.60 27.09
CA GLY A 406 -0.55 -15.59 28.27
C GLY A 406 -1.30 -15.61 29.61
N GLU A 407 -2.42 -14.89 29.70
CA GLU A 407 -3.33 -14.91 30.86
C GLU A 407 -3.91 -16.31 31.07
N GLU A 408 -4.40 -16.95 30.00
CA GLU A 408 -4.97 -18.31 30.05
C GLU A 408 -3.92 -19.35 30.50
N ILE A 409 -2.71 -19.30 29.92
CA ILE A 409 -1.59 -20.18 30.35
C ILE A 409 -1.26 -19.97 31.82
N SER A 410 -1.24 -18.72 32.29
CA SER A 410 -0.96 -18.39 33.69
C SER A 410 -2.05 -18.90 34.63
N GLU A 411 -3.31 -18.88 34.18
CA GLU A 411 -4.44 -19.39 34.95
C GLU A 411 -4.41 -20.93 35.03
N ILE A 412 -4.09 -21.59 33.93
CA ILE A 412 -3.85 -23.04 33.85
C ILE A 412 -2.75 -23.46 34.82
N GLU A 413 -1.63 -22.73 34.86
CA GLU A 413 -0.54 -23.02 35.80
C GLU A 413 -0.97 -22.89 37.26
N LYS A 414 -1.70 -21.83 37.61
CA LYS A 414 -2.22 -21.65 38.98
C LYS A 414 -3.16 -22.80 39.37
N ARG A 415 -4.03 -23.23 38.45
CA ARG A 415 -4.93 -24.37 38.68
C ARG A 415 -4.14 -25.67 38.87
N MET A 416 -3.16 -25.94 38.01
CA MET A 416 -2.28 -27.11 38.10
C MET A 416 -1.47 -27.11 39.39
N PHE A 417 -0.94 -25.97 39.81
CA PHE A 417 -0.19 -25.83 41.06
C PHE A 417 -1.05 -26.09 42.30
N THR A 418 -2.28 -25.58 42.29
CA THR A 418 -3.27 -25.82 43.35
C THR A 418 -3.59 -27.31 43.46
N LEU A 419 -3.79 -27.98 42.33
CA LEU A 419 -4.03 -29.43 42.26
C LEU A 419 -2.86 -30.25 42.74
N ALA A 420 -1.64 -29.93 42.30
CA ALA A 420 -0.43 -30.60 42.74
C ALA A 420 -0.25 -30.51 44.26
N ARG A 421 -0.51 -29.32 44.84
CA ARG A 421 -0.46 -29.10 46.29
C ARG A 421 -1.50 -29.92 47.05
N GLN A 422 -2.73 -30.01 46.55
CA GLN A 422 -3.78 -30.84 47.15
C GLN A 422 -3.42 -32.35 47.15
N LYS A 423 -2.66 -32.78 46.14
CA LYS A 423 -2.20 -34.17 45.98
C LYS A 423 -0.83 -34.45 46.63
N GLY A 424 -0.24 -33.48 47.34
CA GLY A 424 1.03 -33.65 48.05
C GLY A 424 2.28 -33.62 47.18
N LEU A 425 2.19 -33.16 45.93
CA LEU A 425 3.32 -33.01 45.01
C LEU A 425 3.93 -31.61 45.16
N SER A 426 5.24 -31.57 45.40
CA SER A 426 6.01 -30.32 45.44
C SER A 426 6.52 -29.98 44.04
N ILE A 427 5.73 -29.24 43.28
CA ILE A 427 6.18 -28.60 42.04
C ILE A 427 6.75 -27.23 42.44
N ARG A 428 7.97 -26.88 41.99
CA ARG A 428 8.49 -25.52 42.20
C ARG A 428 7.73 -24.56 41.29
N GLU A 429 7.23 -23.45 41.86
CA GLU A 429 6.89 -22.25 41.09
C GLU A 429 8.20 -21.76 40.45
N GLU A 430 8.34 -21.92 39.14
CA GLU A 430 9.36 -21.18 38.41
C GLU A 430 8.80 -19.77 38.20
N GLU A 431 9.46 -18.79 38.83
CA GLU A 431 9.11 -17.37 38.67
C GLU A 431 9.00 -17.04 37.19
N SER A 432 7.84 -16.50 36.81
CA SER A 432 7.62 -16.00 35.46
C SER A 432 8.66 -14.91 35.16
N PRO A 433 9.16 -14.79 33.91
CA PRO A 433 9.96 -13.64 33.52
C PRO A 433 9.17 -12.37 33.85
N PRO A 434 9.81 -11.29 34.31
CA PRO A 434 9.10 -10.09 34.70
C PRO A 434 8.30 -9.58 33.50
N ALA A 435 6.99 -9.45 33.68
CA ALA A 435 6.10 -8.85 32.70
C ALA A 435 6.73 -7.53 32.24
N ALA A 436 6.94 -7.39 30.93
CA ALA A 436 7.37 -6.14 30.34
C ALA A 436 6.40 -5.04 30.81
N VAL A 437 6.98 -4.03 31.44
CA VAL A 437 6.32 -2.88 32.03
C VAL A 437 5.22 -2.36 31.12
N GLN A 438 3.97 -2.49 31.56
CA GLN A 438 2.86 -1.70 31.01
C GLN A 438 3.24 -0.22 31.12
N PRO A 439 3.08 0.61 30.08
CA PRO A 439 3.13 2.04 30.27
C PRO A 439 1.99 2.40 31.23
N GLN A 440 2.36 2.83 32.43
CA GLN A 440 1.42 3.38 33.39
C GLN A 440 0.69 4.54 32.73
N ASN A 441 -0.59 4.31 32.44
CA ASN A 441 -1.53 5.37 32.18
C ASN A 441 -1.70 6.11 33.51
N LYS A 442 -0.90 7.16 33.74
CA LYS A 442 -1.11 8.08 34.84
C LYS A 442 -2.41 8.82 34.58
N GLN A 443 -3.45 8.40 35.29
CA GLN A 443 -4.51 9.30 35.73
C GLN A 443 -3.85 10.53 36.37
N ASN A 444 -3.96 11.69 35.72
CA ASN A 444 -4.07 12.95 36.44
C ASN A 444 -5.53 13.35 36.36
N LYS A 445 -6.20 13.25 37.50
CA LYS A 445 -7.49 13.83 37.78
C LYS A 445 -7.25 15.11 38.57
N ASN A 446 -8.07 16.11 38.27
CA ASN A 446 -8.28 17.40 38.93
C ASN A 446 -7.29 18.49 38.46
N GLU A 447 -7.72 19.70 38.11
CA GLU A 447 -8.85 20.46 38.66
C GLU A 447 -9.65 21.20 37.58
N GLU A 448 -10.95 21.31 37.87
CA GLU A 448 -11.87 22.29 37.31
C GLU A 448 -11.42 23.69 37.73
N GLU A 449 -11.30 24.61 36.77
CA GLU A 449 -11.62 26.02 37.01
C GLU A 449 -12.27 26.55 35.72
N GLU A 450 -13.57 26.86 35.85
CA GLU A 450 -14.28 27.81 35.03
C GLU A 450 -13.50 29.13 35.03
N ASP A 451 -13.36 29.82 33.90
CA ASP A 451 -14.26 30.90 33.54
C ASP A 451 -13.70 31.77 32.39
N SER A 452 -14.64 32.40 31.70
CA SER A 452 -14.51 33.64 30.92
C SER A 452 -13.79 33.65 29.56
N VAL A 453 -14.65 33.83 28.57
CA VAL A 453 -14.45 34.53 27.29
C VAL A 453 -13.68 35.84 27.48
N ASP A 454 -12.65 36.08 26.65
CA ASP A 454 -12.31 37.45 26.22
C ASP A 454 -12.02 37.50 24.72
N MET A 455 -12.81 38.34 24.06
CA MET A 455 -12.71 38.77 22.68
C MET A 455 -11.94 40.09 22.70
N GLY A 456 -10.63 40.05 22.47
CA GLY A 456 -9.78 41.23 22.45
C GLY A 456 -8.95 41.30 21.17
N SER A 457 -9.44 42.06 20.20
CA SER A 457 -8.68 42.56 19.05
C SER A 457 -7.57 43.50 19.51
N SER A 458 -6.41 43.45 18.85
CA SER A 458 -5.70 44.68 18.49
C SER A 458 -4.67 44.40 17.41
N ASP A 459 -4.84 45.14 16.33
CA ASP A 459 -3.86 45.40 15.28
C ASP A 459 -2.52 45.84 15.86
N GLU A 460 -1.43 45.52 15.16
CA GLU A 460 -0.38 46.50 14.96
C GLU A 460 0.37 46.22 13.65
N GLU A 461 0.25 47.21 12.77
CA GLU A 461 0.99 47.38 11.53
C GLU A 461 2.50 47.52 11.81
N SER A 462 3.33 47.00 10.90
CA SER A 462 4.64 47.61 10.66
C SER A 462 5.04 47.43 9.20
N SER A 463 4.96 48.55 8.50
CA SER A 463 5.32 48.86 7.14
C SER A 463 6.81 48.66 6.78
N VAL A 464 7.02 48.20 5.54
CA VAL A 464 7.93 48.73 4.50
C VAL A 464 9.42 48.92 4.82
N LYS A 465 10.27 48.24 4.03
CA LYS A 465 11.37 48.88 3.29
C LYS A 465 11.71 48.11 2.02
N ILE A 466 11.28 48.70 0.90
CA ILE A 466 11.81 48.48 -0.44
C ILE A 466 13.09 49.32 -0.53
N SER A 467 14.19 48.73 -0.98
CA SER A 467 15.33 49.46 -1.51
C SER A 467 15.73 48.84 -2.84
N SER A 468 15.33 49.52 -3.90
CA SER A 468 15.92 49.47 -5.23
C SER A 468 17.32 50.09 -5.20
N SER A 469 18.26 49.46 -5.89
CA SER A 469 19.37 50.16 -6.54
C SER A 469 19.68 49.43 -7.83
N GLU A 470 19.35 50.12 -8.91
CA GLU A 470 19.84 49.89 -10.27
C GLU A 470 21.36 49.93 -10.28
N ASP A 471 21.99 49.13 -11.15
CA ASP A 471 23.14 49.61 -11.89
C ASP A 471 23.14 49.01 -13.29
N ILE A 472 23.09 49.93 -14.25
CA ILE A 472 23.20 49.78 -15.69
C ILE A 472 24.70 49.87 -16.01
N SER A 473 25.22 48.97 -16.83
CA SER A 473 26.41 49.25 -17.65
C SER A 473 26.24 48.58 -19.01
N SER A 474 25.79 49.39 -19.95
CA SER A 474 25.99 49.25 -21.39
C SER A 474 27.42 49.60 -21.77
N GLU A 475 27.95 48.93 -22.80
CA GLU A 475 28.99 49.32 -23.77
C GLU A 475 29.73 48.04 -24.20
N GLU A 476 30.07 47.79 -25.46
CA GLU A 476 29.83 48.44 -26.73
C GLU A 476 30.26 47.42 -27.81
N ASP A 477 29.78 47.64 -29.03
CA ASP A 477 30.08 46.87 -30.24
C ASP A 477 31.59 46.83 -30.57
N LEU A 478 31.99 45.92 -31.46
CA LEU A 478 32.83 46.22 -32.64
C LEU A 478 33.04 44.96 -33.51
N ASP A 479 32.64 45.13 -34.79
CA ASP A 479 32.91 44.39 -36.04
C ASP A 479 32.33 42.98 -36.31
#